data_AF-X0RHP3-F1
#
_entry.id   AF-X0RHP3-F1
#
_cell.length_a   1.000
_cell.length_b   1.000
_cell.length_c   1.000
_cell.angle_alpha   90.00
_cell.angle_beta   90.00
_cell.angle_gamma   90.00
#
_symmetry.space_group_name_H-M   'P 1'
#
loop_
_entity.id
_entity.type
_entity.pdbx_description
1 polymer ?
#
loop_
_entity_poly.entity_id
_entity_poly.type
_entity_poly.pdbx_seq_one_letter_code
_entity_poly.pdbx_strand_id
1 'polypeptide(L)'
;MEVAPNLIVVSDLHCGCRLGLCHPKGVYLDDGGTYLPSKIQKKVWKWWREFWDEWVPTITRGEPWDLVVNGDALDGVHHNN
;
A
#
# COMPACT_ATOMS: atom_id res chain seq x y z
N MET A 1 3.71 20.43 17.81
CA MET A 1 3.37 19.93 16.47
C MET A 1 2.10 20.62 16.05
N GLU A 2 2.08 21.19 14.85
CA GLU A 2 0.85 21.66 14.23
C GLU A 2 0.04 20.43 13.81
N VAL A 3 -1.27 20.43 14.06
CA VAL A 3 -2.14 19.30 13.70
C VAL A 3 -2.40 19.38 12.20
N ALA A 4 -2.16 18.29 11.47
CA ALA A 4 -2.48 18.26 10.05
C ALA A 4 -4.01 18.39 9.87
N PRO A 5 -4.50 19.29 8.99
CA PRO A 5 -5.94 19.49 8.80
C PRO A 5 -6.62 18.33 8.06
N ASN A 6 -5.84 17.45 7.42
CA ASN A 6 -6.32 16.33 6.63
C ASN A 6 -5.79 15.00 7.19
N LEU A 7 -6.65 13.98 7.20
CA LEU A 7 -6.30 12.61 7.58
C LEU A 7 -6.56 11.68 6.39
N ILE A 8 -5.51 11.05 5.88
CA ILE A 8 -5.63 10.02 4.85
C ILE A 8 -5.68 8.67 5.55
N VAL A 9 -6.76 7.92 5.33
CA VAL A 9 -6.96 6.59 5.91
C VAL A 9 -6.95 5.57 4.79
N VAL A 10 -6.03 4.61 4.87
CA VAL A 10 -5.95 3.44 3.98
C VAL A 10 -6.06 2.17 4.82
N SER A 11 -6.49 1.07 4.24
CA SER A 11 -6.68 -0.21 4.94
C SER A 11 -6.53 -1.36 3.96
N ASP A 12 -6.43 -2.59 4.48
CA ASP A 12 -6.56 -3.83 3.69
C ASP A 12 -5.59 -3.89 2.50
N LEU A 13 -4.34 -3.47 2.73
CA LEU A 13 -3.32 -3.48 1.68
C LEU A 13 -2.94 -4.92 1.28
N HIS A 14 -3.11 -5.87 2.22
CA HIS A 14 -2.79 -7.29 2.06
C HIS A 14 -1.41 -7.51 1.41
N CYS A 15 -0.40 -6.74 1.82
CA CYS A 15 0.95 -6.89 1.30
C CYS A 15 1.49 -8.28 1.65
N GLY A 16 1.82 -9.10 0.65
CA GLY A 16 2.16 -10.51 0.82
C GLY A 16 1.13 -11.46 0.20
N CYS A 17 -0.09 -10.98 -0.06
CA CYS A 17 -1.09 -11.70 -0.83
C CYS A 17 -0.71 -11.80 -2.32
N ARG A 18 -1.14 -12.86 -3.00
CA ARG A 18 -0.96 -13.00 -4.47
C ARG A 18 -1.76 -11.98 -5.29
N LEU A 19 -2.71 -11.29 -4.67
CA LEU A 19 -3.59 -10.30 -5.30
C LEU A 19 -3.48 -8.89 -4.68
N GLY A 20 -2.86 -8.78 -3.49
CA GLY A 20 -2.69 -7.52 -2.76
C GLY A 20 -1.57 -6.63 -3.30
N LEU A 21 -1.27 -5.55 -2.59
CA LEU A 21 -0.27 -4.59 -3.04
C LEU A 21 1.13 -5.22 -3.10
N CYS A 22 1.81 -5.05 -4.24
CA CYS A 22 3.18 -5.54 -4.43
C CYS A 22 3.97 -4.54 -5.27
N HIS A 23 5.18 -4.21 -4.81
CA HIS A 23 6.06 -3.28 -5.51
C HIS A 23 6.45 -3.81 -6.91
N PRO A 24 6.53 -2.97 -7.96
CA PRO A 24 6.77 -3.41 -9.35
C PRO A 24 8.11 -4.11 -9.54
N LYS A 25 9.10 -3.82 -8.68
CA LYS A 25 10.41 -4.49 -8.67
C LYS A 25 10.41 -5.84 -7.94
N GLY A 26 9.27 -6.27 -7.40
CA GLY A 26 9.19 -7.43 -6.53
C GLY A 26 9.67 -7.15 -5.11
N VAL A 27 9.71 -8.22 -4.33
CA VAL A 27 10.19 -8.24 -2.93
C VAL A 27 11.14 -9.42 -2.75
N TYR A 28 12.16 -9.23 -1.91
CA TYR A 28 13.04 -10.32 -1.46
C TYR A 28 12.33 -11.10 -0.36
N LEU A 29 12.44 -12.41 -0.43
CA LEU A 29 11.87 -13.33 0.56
C LEU A 29 12.96 -13.77 1.54
N ASP A 30 12.55 -14.09 2.77
CA ASP A 30 13.47 -14.42 3.87
C ASP A 30 14.29 -15.70 3.60
N ASP A 31 13.80 -16.57 2.71
CA ASP A 31 14.49 -17.79 2.25
C ASP A 31 15.51 -17.54 1.13
N GLY A 32 15.75 -16.26 0.78
CA GLY A 32 16.66 -15.86 -0.29
C GLY A 32 16.01 -15.82 -1.67
N GLY A 33 14.72 -16.14 -1.78
CA GLY A 33 13.94 -16.03 -3.02
C GLY A 33 13.59 -14.59 -3.41
N THR A 34 12.99 -14.44 -4.59
CA THR A 34 12.39 -13.18 -5.03
C THR A 34 10.98 -13.44 -5.52
N TYR A 35 10.02 -12.68 -5.01
CA TYR A 35 8.66 -12.66 -5.52
C TYR A 35 8.48 -11.49 -6.48
N LEU A 36 7.99 -11.76 -7.69
CA LEU A 36 7.67 -10.74 -8.69
C LEU A 36 6.16 -10.54 -8.80
N PRO A 37 5.68 -9.30 -8.97
CA PRO A 37 4.25 -9.02 -9.03
C PRO A 37 3.60 -9.60 -10.29
N SER A 38 2.43 -10.17 -10.11
CA SER A 38 1.54 -10.59 -11.19
C SER A 38 0.99 -9.39 -11.98
N LYS A 39 0.34 -9.66 -13.13
CA LYS A 39 -0.29 -8.61 -13.94
C LYS A 39 -1.33 -7.80 -13.15
N ILE A 40 -2.11 -8.46 -12.30
CA ILE A 40 -3.13 -7.79 -11.48
C ILE A 40 -2.47 -6.93 -10.39
N GLN A 41 -1.44 -7.42 -9.71
CA GLN A 41 -0.73 -6.62 -8.71
C GLN A 41 -0.04 -5.39 -9.32
N LYS A 42 0.50 -5.49 -10.54
CA LYS A 42 0.99 -4.31 -11.29
C LYS A 42 -0.11 -3.28 -11.56
N LYS A 43 -1.33 -3.74 -11.83
CA LYS A 43 -2.49 -2.86 -12.03
C LYS A 43 -2.93 -2.20 -10.71
N VAL A 44 -3.00 -2.97 -9.63
CA VAL A 44 -3.26 -2.45 -8.27
C VAL A 44 -2.20 -1.42 -7.88
N TRP A 45 -0.92 -1.71 -8.12
CA TRP A 45 0.17 -0.77 -7.89
C TRP A 45 0.01 0.52 -8.70
N LYS A 46 -0.45 0.44 -9.96
CA LYS A 46 -0.74 1.65 -10.74
C LYS A 46 -1.80 2.52 -10.05
N TRP A 47 -2.89 1.93 -9.59
CA TRP A 47 -3.93 2.68 -8.86
C TRP A 47 -3.42 3.22 -7.53
N TRP A 48 -2.56 2.47 -6.84
CA TRP A 48 -1.88 2.95 -5.64
C TRP A 48 -1.03 4.19 -5.91
N ARG A 49 -0.32 4.22 -7.05
CA ARG A 49 0.43 5.41 -7.48
C ARG A 49 -0.47 6.56 -7.86
N GLU A 50 -1.54 6.32 -8.63
CA GLU A 50 -2.54 7.34 -8.98
C GLU A 50 -3.17 7.98 -7.73
N PHE A 51 -3.49 7.16 -6.72
CA PHE A 51 -3.96 7.63 -5.43
C PHE A 51 -2.99 8.60 -4.76
N TRP A 52 -1.71 8.24 -4.64
CA TRP A 52 -0.72 9.09 -3.97
C TRP A 52 -0.23 10.27 -4.80
N ASP A 53 -0.06 10.09 -6.10
CA ASP A 53 0.59 11.05 -6.97
C ASP A 53 -0.40 12.08 -7.53
N GLU A 54 -1.69 11.72 -7.64
CA GLU A 54 -2.72 12.57 -8.25
C GLU A 54 -3.86 12.90 -7.28
N TRP A 55 -4.47 11.88 -6.67
CA TRP A 55 -5.68 12.07 -5.86
C TRP A 55 -5.40 12.77 -4.52
N VAL A 56 -4.40 12.31 -3.75
CA VAL A 56 -4.07 12.89 -2.44
C VAL A 56 -3.69 14.38 -2.55
N PRO A 57 -2.79 14.81 -3.45
CA PRO A 57 -2.48 16.23 -3.62
C PRO A 57 -3.70 17.06 -4.04
N THR A 58 -4.57 16.49 -4.88
CA THR A 58 -5.79 17.18 -5.33
C THR A 58 -6.77 17.41 -4.19
N ILE A 59 -7.06 16.38 -3.38
CA ILE A 59 -8.08 16.48 -2.33
C ILE A 59 -7.59 17.28 -1.11
N THR A 60 -6.30 17.20 -0.82
CA THR A 60 -5.66 17.97 0.27
C THR A 60 -5.32 19.40 -0.16
N ARG A 61 -5.46 19.75 -1.46
CA ARG A 61 -5.01 21.03 -2.03
C ARG A 61 -3.52 21.32 -1.75
N GLY A 62 -2.72 20.28 -1.60
CA GLY A 62 -1.30 20.39 -1.21
C GLY A 62 -1.07 20.81 0.25
N GLU A 63 -2.11 20.86 1.09
CA GLU A 63 -1.97 21.07 2.53
C GLU A 63 -1.36 19.82 3.22
N PRO A 64 -0.73 19.99 4.40
CA PRO A 64 -0.25 18.86 5.19
C PRO A 64 -1.35 17.86 5.54
N TRP A 65 -0.97 16.58 5.64
CA TRP A 65 -1.83 15.47 6.03
C TRP A 65 -1.08 14.45 6.89
N ASP A 66 -1.83 13.75 7.73
CA ASP A 66 -1.37 12.55 8.46
C ASP A 66 -1.92 11.28 7.79
N LEU A 67 -1.21 10.15 7.89
CA LEU A 67 -1.65 8.86 7.35
C LEU A 67 -1.95 7.87 8.46
N VAL A 68 -3.10 7.22 8.35
CA VAL A 68 -3.48 6.05 9.15
C VAL A 68 -3.61 4.84 8.24
N VAL A 69 -2.93 3.75 8.61
CA VAL A 69 -3.12 2.42 8.00
C VAL A 69 -3.99 1.60 8.95
N ASN A 70 -5.26 1.44 8.61
CA ASN A 70 -6.34 1.01 9.51
C ASN A 70 -6.61 -0.51 9.48
N GLY A 71 -5.56 -1.33 9.49
CA GLY A 71 -5.68 -2.80 9.53
C GLY A 71 -5.27 -3.50 8.23
N ASP A 72 -5.10 -4.82 8.31
CA ASP A 72 -4.78 -5.76 7.23
C ASP A 72 -3.71 -5.27 6.23
N ALA A 73 -2.70 -4.59 6.76
CA ALA A 73 -1.61 -4.03 5.98
C ALA A 73 -0.73 -5.12 5.35
N LEU A 74 -0.58 -6.25 6.05
CA LEU A 74 0.23 -7.40 5.67
C LEU A 74 -0.67 -8.63 5.58
N ASP A 75 -0.38 -9.49 4.61
CA ASP A 75 -0.98 -10.82 4.48
C ASP A 75 0.14 -11.88 4.58
N GLY A 76 -0.08 -12.87 5.41
CA GLY A 76 0.87 -13.92 5.74
C GLY A 76 0.22 -14.96 6.65
N VAL A 77 0.88 -16.11 6.84
CA VAL A 77 0.38 -17.14 7.77
C VAL A 77 0.61 -16.63 9.19
N HIS A 78 -0.39 -15.93 9.73
CA HIS A 78 -0.31 -15.28 11.03
C HIS A 78 -1.05 -16.06 12.13
N HIS A 79 -1.38 -17.35 11.93
CA HIS A 79 -1.63 -18.40 12.93
C HIS A 79 -2.17 -19.64 12.20
N ASN A 80 -1.42 -20.76 12.21
CA ASN A 80 -1.87 -22.14 11.96
C ASN A 80 -3.00 -22.37 10.93
N ASN A 81 -2.94 -21.68 9.79
CA ASN A 81 -3.83 -21.84 8.63
C ASN A 81 -3.01 -22.13 7.39
#